data_AF-A0A5J6WMD4-F1
#
_entry.id   AF-A0A5J6WMD4-F1
#
_cell.length_a   1.000
_cell.length_b   1.000
_cell.length_c   1.000
_cell.angle_alpha   90.00
_cell.angle_beta   90.00
_cell.angle_gamma   90.00
#
_symmetry.space_group_name_H-M   'P 1'
#
loop_
_entity.id
_entity.type
_entity.pdbx_description
1 polymer ?
#
loop_
_entity_poly.entity_id
_entity_poly.type
_entity_poly.pdbx_seq_one_letter_code
_entity_poly.pdbx_strand_id
1 'polypeptide(L)'
;MKIVHNGGLIATIGDALDIHQVERFLFTNGFALPFNELELIYTKDEALDVRKKAYKTQSDPLYMEWQFDKTAEKEQVWRDKVAEIKARYPLPVDS
;
A
#
# COMPACT_ATOMS: atom_id res chain seq x y z
N MET A 1 -4.58 6.28 9.40
CA MET A 1 -5.10 5.01 8.87
C MET A 1 -5.90 4.25 9.93
N LYS A 2 -6.90 3.46 9.53
CA LYS A 2 -7.65 2.56 10.41
C LYS A 2 -7.34 1.12 10.06
N ILE A 3 -7.23 0.28 11.09
CA ILE A 3 -7.12 -1.18 10.97
C ILE A 3 -8.46 -1.77 11.41
N VAL A 4 -9.10 -2.52 10.52
CA VAL A 4 -10.38 -3.18 10.75
C VAL A 4 -10.22 -4.68 10.56
N HIS A 5 -10.89 -5.48 11.41
CA HIS A 5 -10.95 -6.94 11.29
C HIS A 5 -12.40 -7.39 11.50
N ASN A 6 -12.96 -8.16 10.57
CA ASN A 6 -14.36 -8.62 10.61
C ASN A 6 -15.38 -7.49 10.88
N GLY A 7 -15.15 -6.29 10.32
CA GLY A 7 -15.99 -5.11 10.52
C GLY A 7 -15.80 -4.39 11.87
N GLY A 8 -14.97 -4.91 12.77
CA GLY A 8 -14.59 -4.27 14.03
C GLY A 8 -13.35 -3.40 13.89
N LEU A 9 -13.41 -2.16 14.39
CA LEU A 9 -12.25 -1.27 14.46
C LEU A 9 -11.24 -1.81 15.50
N ILE A 10 -10.05 -2.19 15.05
CA ILE A 10 -8.95 -2.64 15.92
C ILE A 10 -8.14 -1.45 16.41
N ALA A 11 -7.76 -0.53 15.50
CA ALA A 11 -6.96 0.63 15.84
C ALA A 11 -7.15 1.78 14.85
N THR A 12 -6.93 3.01 15.34
CA THR A 12 -6.71 4.19 14.51
C THR A 12 -5.29 4.68 14.75
N ILE A 13 -4.51 4.79 13.69
CA ILE A 13 -3.11 5.21 13.72
C ILE A 13 -3.00 6.54 12.97
N GLY A 14 -2.33 7.52 13.57
CA GLY A 14 -2.20 8.87 12.99
C GLY A 14 -1.34 8.92 11.72
N ASP A 15 -0.49 7.92 11.51
CA ASP A 15 0.37 7.80 10.34
C ASP A 15 0.04 6.54 9.53
N ALA A 16 0.29 6.61 8.23
CA ALA A 16 0.18 5.45 7.36
C ALA A 16 1.41 4.54 7.51
N LEU A 17 1.17 3.32 7.99
CA LEU A 17 2.16 2.27 8.20
C LEU A 17 2.24 1.33 6.99
N ASP A 18 3.45 0.79 6.74
CA ASP A 18 3.64 -0.34 5.84
C ASP A 18 3.21 -1.68 6.49
N ILE A 19 3.21 -2.75 5.69
CA ILE A 19 2.78 -4.09 6.12
C ILE A 19 3.55 -4.59 7.35
N HIS A 20 4.86 -4.43 7.38
CA HIS A 20 5.70 -4.90 8.49
C HIS A 20 5.49 -4.07 9.75
N GLN A 21 5.23 -2.77 9.59
CA GLN A 21 4.89 -1.87 10.67
C GLN A 21 3.51 -2.20 11.26
N VAL A 22 2.52 -2.55 10.42
CA VAL A 22 1.19 -3.00 10.87
C VAL A 22 1.30 -4.32 11.65
N GLU A 23 2.02 -5.31 11.11
CA GLU A 23 2.23 -6.60 11.78
C GLU A 23 2.91 -6.41 13.14
N ARG A 24 3.96 -5.60 13.19
CA ARG A 24 4.66 -5.27 14.44
C ARG A 24 3.73 -4.56 15.42
N PHE A 25 2.94 -3.60 14.95
CA PHE A 25 1.98 -2.86 15.77
C PHE A 25 0.98 -3.82 16.42
N LEU A 26 0.37 -4.71 15.64
CA LEU A 26 -0.61 -5.68 16.14
C LEU A 26 0.02 -6.62 17.17
N PHE A 27 1.17 -7.20 16.85
CA PHE A 27 1.88 -8.09 17.76
C PHE A 27 2.22 -7.40 19.09
N THR A 28 2.73 -6.17 19.03
CA THR A 28 3.11 -5.38 20.22
C THR A 28 1.90 -5.04 21.09
N ASN A 29 0.73 -4.86 20.48
CA ASN A 29 -0.52 -4.58 21.19
C ASN A 29 -1.31 -5.84 21.55
N GLY A 30 -0.73 -7.04 21.38
CA GLY A 30 -1.35 -8.31 21.76
C GLY A 30 -2.39 -8.85 20.78
N PHE A 31 -2.48 -8.29 19.57
CA PHE A 31 -3.33 -8.80 18.50
C PHE A 31 -2.56 -9.82 17.66
N ALA A 32 -2.93 -11.10 17.79
CA ALA A 32 -2.41 -12.18 16.95
C ALA A 32 -3.28 -12.39 15.70
N LEU A 33 -3.47 -11.32 14.91
CA LEU A 33 -4.28 -11.33 13.70
C LEU A 33 -3.40 -11.39 12.46
N PRO A 34 -3.69 -12.27 11.48
CA PRO A 34 -2.90 -12.32 10.25
C PRO A 34 -3.28 -11.13 9.34
N PHE A 35 -2.28 -10.56 8.65
CA PHE A 35 -2.45 -9.33 7.88
C PHE A 35 -3.50 -9.45 6.77
N ASN A 36 -3.60 -10.60 6.14
CA ASN A 36 -4.55 -10.88 5.05
C ASN A 36 -6.03 -10.87 5.47
N GLU A 37 -6.32 -10.89 6.77
CA GLU A 37 -7.68 -10.75 7.31
C GLU A 37 -8.03 -9.31 7.66
N LEU A 38 -7.09 -8.38 7.50
CA LEU A 38 -7.28 -6.98 7.88
C LEU A 38 -7.77 -6.16 6.69
N GLU A 39 -8.70 -5.27 6.99
CA GLU A 39 -9.05 -4.17 6.11
C GLU A 39 -8.32 -2.91 6.59
N LEU A 40 -7.45 -2.38 5.72
CA LEU A 40 -6.74 -1.13 5.96
C LEU A 40 -7.45 0.01 5.26
N ILE A 41 -7.98 0.94 6.06
CA ILE A 41 -8.70 2.11 5.56
C ILE A 41 -7.79 3.32 5.71
N TYR A 42 -7.44 3.93 4.58
CA TYR A 42 -6.65 5.15 4.51
C TYR A 42 -7.54 6.35 4.25
N THR A 43 -7.20 7.51 4.80
CA THR A 43 -7.69 8.76 4.22
C THR A 43 -7.09 8.94 2.83
N LYS A 44 -7.68 9.83 2.02
CA LYS A 44 -7.16 10.12 0.68
C LYS A 44 -5.70 10.57 0.71
N ASP A 45 -5.36 11.48 1.61
CA ASP A 45 -4.00 12.02 1.72
C ASP A 45 -3.00 10.96 2.21
N GLU A 46 -3.38 10.16 3.19
CA GLU A 46 -2.57 9.02 3.66
C GLU A 46 -2.29 8.02 2.53
N ALA A 47 -3.33 7.68 1.75
CA ALA A 47 -3.21 6.76 0.62
C ALA A 47 -2.30 7.32 -0.48
N LEU A 48 -2.38 8.62 -0.76
CA LEU A 48 -1.51 9.29 -1.73
C LEU A 48 -0.05 9.29 -1.25
N ASP A 49 0.20 9.55 0.03
CA ASP A 49 1.55 9.58 0.60
C ASP A 49 2.23 8.21 0.54
N VAL A 50 1.53 7.12 0.93
CA VAL A 50 2.09 5.77 0.84
C VAL A 50 2.30 5.33 -0.61
N ARG A 51 1.38 5.68 -1.53
CA ARG A 51 1.57 5.43 -2.96
C ARG A 51 2.79 6.15 -3.50
N LYS A 52 2.98 7.43 -3.16
CA LYS A 52 4.13 8.23 -3.60
C LYS A 52 5.45 7.61 -3.15
N LYS A 53 5.53 7.15 -1.89
CA LYS A 53 6.70 6.42 -1.38
C LYS A 53 6.93 5.11 -2.15
N ALA A 54 5.87 4.34 -2.38
CA ALA A 54 5.95 3.06 -3.10
C ALA A 54 6.34 3.24 -4.57
N TYR A 55 5.82 4.27 -5.26
CA TYR A 55 6.23 4.56 -6.63
C TYR A 55 7.72 4.84 -6.71
N LYS A 56 8.22 5.73 -5.84
CA LYS A 56 9.64 6.10 -5.79
C LYS A 56 10.58 4.90 -5.63
N THR A 57 10.20 3.91 -4.82
CA THR A 57 11.07 2.77 -4.51
C THR A 57 10.84 1.55 -5.40
N GLN A 58 9.65 1.37 -5.99
CA GLN A 58 9.28 0.13 -6.68
C GLN A 58 8.89 0.33 -8.14
N SER A 59 8.24 1.44 -8.49
CA SER A 59 7.73 1.67 -9.85
C SER A 59 8.64 2.56 -10.70
N ASP A 60 9.18 3.62 -10.11
CA ASP A 60 9.99 4.61 -10.83
C ASP A 60 11.26 4.00 -11.43
N PRO A 61 11.99 3.07 -10.77
CA PRO A 61 13.11 2.37 -11.41
C PRO A 61 12.69 1.58 -12.66
N LEU A 62 11.53 0.92 -12.64
CA LEU A 62 11.01 0.15 -13.77
C LEU A 62 10.61 1.05 -14.94
N TYR A 63 10.02 2.22 -14.63
CA TYR A 63 9.75 3.24 -15.64
C TYR A 63 11.05 3.72 -16.30
N MET A 64 12.10 3.97 -15.52
CA MET A 64 13.39 4.39 -16.06
C MET A 64 13.99 3.31 -16.98
N GLU A 65 13.98 2.03 -16.58
CA GLU A 65 14.39 0.92 -17.45
C GLU A 65 13.63 0.91 -18.78
N TRP A 66 12.29 1.02 -18.72
CA TRP A 66 11.46 1.09 -19.92
C TRP A 66 11.79 2.31 -20.81
N GLN A 67 12.09 3.48 -20.25
CA GLN A 67 12.46 4.65 -21.04
C GLN A 67 13.75 4.46 -21.86
N PHE A 68 14.67 3.61 -21.39
CA PHE A 68 15.88 3.25 -22.13
C PHE A 68 15.61 2.11 -23.13
N ASP A 69 15.06 0.99 -22.67
CA ASP A 69 14.90 -0.24 -23.48
C ASP A 69 13.77 -0.10 -24.53
N LYS A 70 12.70 0.63 -24.17
CA LYS A 70 11.51 0.90 -24.99
C LYS A 70 10.81 -0.35 -25.54
N THR A 71 10.87 -1.46 -24.81
CA THR A 71 10.16 -2.69 -25.16
C THR A 71 8.79 -2.79 -24.50
N ALA A 72 7.88 -3.55 -25.10
CA ALA A 72 6.53 -3.76 -24.58
C ALA A 72 6.54 -4.55 -23.26
N GLU A 73 7.49 -5.48 -23.11
CA GLU A 73 7.65 -6.29 -21.90
C GLU A 73 8.02 -5.42 -20.70
N LYS A 74 8.94 -4.45 -20.89
CA LYS A 74 9.35 -3.52 -19.83
C LYS A 74 8.23 -2.55 -19.46
N GLU A 75 7.45 -2.10 -20.44
CA GLU A 75 6.25 -1.29 -20.17
C GLU A 75 5.25 -2.05 -19.30
N GLN A 76 4.98 -3.32 -19.64
CA GLN A 76 4.04 -4.16 -18.91
C GLN A 76 4.48 -4.36 -17.46
N VAL A 77 5.76 -4.68 -17.23
CA VAL A 77 6.33 -4.85 -15.88
C VAL A 77 6.14 -3.59 -15.02
N TRP A 78 6.36 -2.41 -15.59
CA TRP A 78 6.12 -1.14 -14.88
C TRP A 78 4.62 -0.94 -14.57
N ARG A 79 3.74 -1.14 -15.55
CA ARG A 79 2.29 -0.96 -15.38
C ARG A 79 1.70 -1.94 -14.36
N ASP A 80 2.18 -3.18 -14.36
CA ASP A 80 1.77 -4.20 -13.39
C ASP A 80 2.16 -3.78 -11.97
N LYS A 81 3.37 -3.23 -11.79
CA LYS A 81 3.79 -2.72 -10.48
C LYS A 81 2.95 -1.54 -10.02
N VAL A 82 2.60 -0.62 -10.92
CA VAL A 82 1.68 0.49 -10.61
C VAL A 82 0.31 -0.05 -10.18
N ALA A 83 -0.23 -1.04 -10.90
CA ALA A 83 -1.51 -1.66 -10.56
C ALA A 83 -1.48 -2.33 -9.18
N GLU A 84 -0.43 -3.08 -8.89
CA GLU A 84 -0.20 -3.71 -7.58
C GLU A 84 -0.15 -2.67 -6.45
N ILE A 85 0.59 -1.57 -6.63
CA ILE A 85 0.67 -0.48 -5.63
C ILE A 85 -0.71 0.15 -5.39
N LYS A 86 -1.49 0.37 -6.45
CA LYS A 86 -2.85 0.93 -6.33
C LYS A 86 -3.81 -0.02 -5.63
N ALA A 87 -3.70 -1.33 -5.87
CA ALA A 87 -4.50 -2.34 -5.20
C ALA A 87 -4.13 -2.45 -3.71
N ARG A 88 -2.83 -2.36 -3.39
CA ARG A 88 -2.33 -2.42 -2.01
C ARG A 88 -2.74 -1.20 -1.17
N TYR A 89 -2.82 -0.03 -1.79
CA TYR A 89 -3.20 1.22 -1.14
C TYR A 89 -4.41 1.82 -1.86
N PRO A 90 -5.62 1.28 -1.69
CA PRO A 90 -6.80 1.80 -2.37
C PRO A 90 -7.05 3.26 -1.96
N LEU A 91 -7.48 4.10 -2.91
CA LEU A 91 -8.02 5.40 -2.55
C LEU A 91 -9.45 5.17 -2.05
N PRO A 92 -9.88 5.85 -0.98
CA PRO A 92 -11.28 5.82 -0.58
C PRO A 92 -12.16 6.29 -1.74
N VAL A 93 -13.26 5.57 -1.97
CA VAL A 93 -14.31 5.97 -2.91
C VAL A 93 -15.05 7.15 -2.27
N ASP A 94 -14.69 8.34 -2.74
CA ASP A 94 -15.21 9.67 -2.40
C ASP A 94 -14.74 10.36 -1.11
N SER A 95 -14.64 11.69 -1.26
CA SER A 95 -13.94 12.70 -0.43
C SER A 95 -14.87 13.37 0.56
#